data_AF-E4YY18-F1
#
_entry.id   AF-E4YY18-F1
#
_cell.length_a   1.000
_cell.length_b   1.000
_cell.length_c   1.000
_cell.angle_alpha   90.00
_cell.angle_beta   90.00
_cell.angle_gamma   90.00
#
_symmetry.space_group_name_H-M   'P 1'
#
loop_
_entity.id
_entity.type
_entity.pdbx_description
1 polymer ?
#
loop_
_entity_poly.entity_id
_entity_poly.type
_entity_poly.pdbx_seq_one_letter_code
_entity_poly.pdbx_strand_id
1 'polypeptide(L)'
;MSNLLNGVTKNLSNWRIASRSLHISQSLKIVKSSCLSNRRNFDAEKMEMKSAIRTRESVFSIEKVVDLLKQEAVLDLCVIKVPPERRYVEYFVICSPRNDSQLISVPAALSAMYKDVFGERKYVEGLGDGTKPPEWTVIDLGNIVVHTMNENVRELYNLENLWLFGPKFDQQNMDFTEQIKENVFNEINEEKQKRQDDWAFFQ
;
A
#
# COMPACT_ATOMS: atom_id res chain seq x y z
N MET A 1 -25.75 18.18 -69.80
CA MET A 1 -25.16 18.52 -68.50
C MET A 1 -25.75 17.54 -67.49
N SER A 2 -25.10 16.54 -66.90
CA SER A 2 -23.69 16.17 -66.75
C SER A 2 -23.60 14.64 -66.55
N ASN A 3 -22.79 14.02 -67.40
CA ASN A 3 -21.99 12.79 -67.25
C ASN A 3 -21.57 12.45 -65.80
N LEU A 4 -21.19 11.23 -65.38
CA LEU A 4 -21.03 9.88 -65.96
C LEU A 4 -20.74 8.95 -64.75
N LEU A 5 -21.37 7.77 -64.76
CA LEU A 5 -20.86 6.42 -64.45
C LEU A 5 -19.81 6.15 -63.34
N ASN A 6 -20.24 5.26 -62.43
CA ASN A 6 -19.66 3.95 -62.07
C ASN A 6 -18.16 3.80 -61.79
N GLY A 7 -17.83 3.10 -60.69
CA GLY A 7 -16.63 2.25 -60.69
C GLY A 7 -16.10 1.83 -59.33
N VAL A 8 -16.52 0.66 -58.88
CA VAL A 8 -15.85 -0.23 -57.91
C VAL A 8 -14.35 -0.36 -58.19
N THR A 9 -13.48 -0.38 -57.17
CA THR A 9 -12.43 -1.40 -56.97
C THR A 9 -11.73 -1.29 -55.60
N LYS A 10 -11.48 -2.46 -55.01
CA LYS A 10 -10.65 -2.73 -53.82
C LYS A 10 -9.17 -2.50 -54.16
N ASN A 11 -8.34 -2.03 -53.22
CA ASN A 11 -7.00 -2.63 -53.03
C ASN A 11 -6.32 -2.22 -51.71
N LEU A 12 -5.78 -3.22 -51.02
CA LEU A 12 -4.89 -3.16 -49.87
C LEU A 12 -3.43 -3.11 -50.36
N SER A 13 -2.72 -2.03 -50.10
CA SER A 13 -1.24 -1.91 -50.18
C SER A 13 -0.90 -0.48 -49.69
N ASN A 14 0.09 -0.16 -48.87
CA ASN A 14 1.38 -0.75 -48.61
C ASN A 14 1.90 -0.25 -47.25
N TRP A 15 2.54 -1.16 -46.54
CA TRP A 15 3.61 -0.93 -45.57
C TRP A 15 4.72 -0.03 -46.15
N ARG A 16 5.29 0.86 -45.33
CA ARG A 16 6.70 1.29 -45.44
C ARG A 16 7.17 1.97 -44.16
N ILE A 17 8.02 1.27 -43.42
CA ILE A 17 8.90 1.79 -42.38
C ILE A 17 10.17 2.31 -43.07
N ALA A 18 10.60 3.53 -42.73
CA ALA A 18 11.99 3.99 -42.58
C ALA A 18 11.96 5.49 -42.26
N SER A 19 12.09 5.87 -40.99
CA SER A 19 13.35 6.26 -40.36
C SER A 19 13.86 7.63 -40.83
N ARG A 20 13.68 8.64 -39.98
CA ARG A 20 14.58 9.77 -39.86
C ARG A 20 14.76 10.10 -38.37
N SER A 21 15.90 9.65 -37.86
CA SER A 21 16.71 10.29 -36.81
C SER A 21 16.78 11.82 -37.01
N LEU A 22 17.01 12.71 -36.05
CA LEU A 22 17.68 12.63 -34.76
C LEU A 22 17.32 13.92 -33.97
N HIS A 23 17.15 13.78 -32.66
CA HIS A 23 17.49 14.70 -31.57
C HIS A 23 16.72 16.02 -31.27
N ILE A 24 16.07 15.96 -30.09
CA ILE A 24 16.24 16.81 -28.89
C ILE A 24 16.19 18.33 -29.08
N SER A 25 15.12 18.96 -28.59
CA SER A 25 15.19 19.64 -27.29
C SER A 25 13.81 19.99 -26.74
N GLN A 26 13.70 19.79 -25.43
CA GLN A 26 12.79 20.31 -24.42
C GLN A 26 11.81 21.42 -24.86
N SER A 27 10.52 21.25 -24.52
CA SER A 27 9.82 22.09 -23.52
C SER A 27 8.30 22.06 -23.71
N LEU A 28 7.61 21.55 -22.67
CA LEU A 28 6.46 22.17 -22.00
C LEU A 28 5.14 22.49 -22.75
N LYS A 29 4.05 21.98 -22.14
CA LYS A 29 2.64 22.45 -22.06
C LYS A 29 1.65 21.85 -23.08
N ILE A 30 0.38 21.55 -22.77
CA ILE A 30 -0.49 21.54 -21.57
C ILE A 30 -1.77 20.74 -21.95
N VAL A 31 -2.23 19.88 -21.03
CA VAL A 31 -3.60 19.50 -20.60
C VAL A 31 -4.84 19.86 -21.46
N LYS A 32 -5.70 18.84 -21.68
CA LYS A 32 -7.15 18.74 -21.30
C LYS A 32 -7.68 17.37 -21.80
N SER A 33 -8.16 16.43 -21.00
CA SER A 33 -9.30 16.41 -20.05
C SER A 33 -10.45 15.55 -20.62
N SER A 34 -10.79 14.44 -19.96
CA SER A 34 -12.18 14.19 -19.53
C SER A 34 -12.29 13.05 -18.51
N CYS A 35 -12.39 13.46 -17.24
CA CYS A 35 -13.41 13.06 -16.27
C CYS A 35 -13.47 11.62 -15.70
N LEU A 36 -13.16 11.58 -14.39
CA LEU A 36 -13.88 10.86 -13.32
C LEU A 36 -13.57 9.37 -13.08
N SER A 37 -12.39 9.10 -12.52
CA SER A 37 -12.18 7.99 -11.56
C SER A 37 -10.92 8.17 -10.71
N ASN A 38 -10.53 9.40 -10.35
CA ASN A 38 -9.20 9.67 -9.79
C ASN A 38 -9.21 10.28 -8.39
N ARG A 39 -9.87 9.61 -7.43
CA ARG A 39 -9.74 9.95 -5.98
C ARG A 39 -9.02 8.87 -5.16
N ARG A 40 -8.77 7.68 -5.72
CA ARG A 40 -8.01 6.60 -5.05
C ARG A 40 -6.51 6.58 -5.39
N ASN A 41 -6.09 7.19 -6.48
CA ASN A 41 -4.68 7.21 -6.88
C ASN A 41 -3.90 8.39 -6.29
N PHE A 42 -4.58 9.44 -5.82
CA PHE A 42 -3.91 10.63 -5.30
C PHE A 42 -3.19 10.35 -3.98
N ASP A 43 -3.74 9.48 -3.13
CA ASP A 43 -3.11 9.10 -1.86
C ASP A 43 -1.98 8.09 -2.06
N ALA A 44 -2.13 7.17 -3.03
CA ALA A 44 -1.10 6.21 -3.40
C ALA A 44 0.12 6.88 -4.07
N GLU A 45 -0.08 7.77 -5.05
CA GLU A 45 1.01 8.53 -5.68
C GLU A 45 1.67 9.51 -4.70
N LYS A 46 0.88 10.11 -3.79
CA LYS A 46 1.42 10.98 -2.74
C LYS A 46 2.20 10.20 -1.67
N MET A 47 1.80 8.97 -1.37
CA MET A 47 2.60 8.03 -0.56
C MET A 47 3.87 7.60 -1.28
N GLU A 48 3.80 7.25 -2.56
CA GLU A 48 4.97 6.90 -3.39
C GLU A 48 5.97 8.05 -3.48
N MET A 49 5.48 9.29 -3.56
CA MET A 49 6.33 10.48 -3.64
C MET A 49 6.92 10.85 -2.28
N LYS A 50 6.18 10.68 -1.18
CA LYS A 50 6.72 10.85 0.18
C LYS A 50 7.73 9.77 0.55
N SER A 51 7.53 8.52 0.13
CA SER A 51 8.47 7.44 0.43
C SER A 51 9.71 7.47 -0.46
N ALA A 52 9.60 7.90 -1.72
CA ALA A 52 10.74 8.13 -2.60
C ALA A 52 11.63 9.32 -2.17
N ILE A 53 11.06 10.30 -1.44
CA ILE A 53 11.76 11.45 -0.86
C ILE A 53 12.31 11.15 0.55
N ARG A 54 12.15 9.92 1.06
CA ARG A 54 12.85 9.49 2.27
C ARG A 54 14.33 9.37 1.92
N THR A 55 15.05 10.48 2.09
CA THR A 55 16.43 10.65 1.66
C THR A 55 17.30 9.50 2.17
N ARG A 56 18.21 9.04 1.32
CA ARG A 56 19.26 8.03 1.57
C ARG A 56 20.21 8.37 2.74
N GLU A 57 19.91 9.37 3.56
CA GLU A 57 20.82 9.99 4.52
C GLU A 57 20.81 9.34 5.91
N SER A 58 19.84 8.47 6.21
CA SER A 58 19.78 7.77 7.50
C SER A 58 19.39 6.30 7.33
N VAL A 59 20.30 5.49 6.79
CA VAL A 59 20.15 4.03 6.76
C VAL A 59 20.49 3.50 8.16
N PHE A 60 19.50 2.92 8.84
CA PHE A 60 19.72 2.27 10.13
C PHE A 60 20.03 0.78 9.94
N SER A 61 20.98 0.28 10.73
CA SER A 61 21.41 -1.12 10.65
C SER A 61 20.38 -2.04 11.32
N ILE A 62 19.85 -3.00 10.57
CA ILE A 62 18.91 -4.00 11.08
C ILE A 62 19.52 -4.86 12.21
N GLU A 63 20.82 -5.14 12.14
CA GLU A 63 21.55 -5.91 13.15
C GLU A 63 21.43 -5.27 14.55
N LYS A 64 21.63 -3.95 14.63
CA LYS A 64 21.49 -3.21 15.91
C LYS A 64 20.07 -3.29 16.48
N VAL A 65 19.05 -3.21 15.62
CA VAL A 65 17.65 -3.34 16.03
C VAL A 65 17.39 -4.74 16.58
N VAL A 66 17.81 -5.77 15.85
CA VAL A 66 17.63 -7.17 16.27
C VAL A 66 18.39 -7.47 17.57
N ASP A 67 19.60 -6.93 17.72
CA ASP A 67 20.40 -7.12 18.93
C ASP A 67 19.74 -6.46 20.15
N LEU A 68 19.21 -5.23 20.00
CA LEU A 68 18.45 -4.59 21.09
C LEU A 68 17.18 -5.37 21.44
N LEU A 69 16.42 -5.83 20.44
CA LEU A 69 15.20 -6.61 20.69
C LEU A 69 15.51 -7.92 21.41
N LYS A 70 16.64 -8.57 21.10
CA LYS A 70 17.12 -9.75 21.83
C LYS A 70 17.56 -9.41 23.26
N GLN A 71 18.22 -8.27 23.48
CA GLN A 71 18.62 -7.81 24.81
C GLN A 71 17.42 -7.54 25.72
N GLU A 72 16.33 -6.99 25.16
CA GLU A 72 15.06 -6.77 25.86
C GLU A 72 14.26 -8.06 26.08
N ALA A 73 14.75 -9.21 25.58
CA ALA A 73 14.16 -10.54 25.76
C ALA A 73 12.68 -10.63 25.34
N VAL A 74 12.35 -10.06 24.18
CA VAL A 74 11.02 -10.21 23.54
C VAL A 74 10.77 -11.68 23.16
N LEU A 75 9.51 -12.12 23.19
CA LEU A 75 9.16 -13.54 23.06
C LEU A 75 9.23 -14.04 21.61
N ASP A 76 8.68 -13.27 20.67
CA ASP A 76 8.56 -13.68 19.28
C ASP A 76 8.97 -12.51 18.38
N LEU A 77 10.02 -12.71 17.57
CA LEU A 77 10.60 -11.72 16.68
C LEU A 77 10.54 -12.22 15.23
N CYS A 78 9.76 -11.52 14.41
CA CYS A 78 9.66 -11.75 12.97
C CYS A 78 10.24 -10.55 12.21
N VAL A 79 11.18 -10.81 11.30
CA VAL A 79 11.81 -9.80 10.45
C VAL A 79 11.51 -10.12 8.99
N ILE A 80 10.81 -9.22 8.32
CA ILE A 80 10.41 -9.36 6.93
C ILE A 80 11.22 -8.38 6.10
N LYS A 81 11.96 -8.89 5.11
CA LYS A 81 12.62 -8.06 4.11
C LYS A 81 11.59 -7.67 3.05
N VAL A 82 11.36 -6.38 2.90
CA VAL A 82 10.38 -5.87 1.93
C VAL A 82 11.06 -5.72 0.57
N PRO A 83 10.43 -6.21 -0.51
CA PRO A 83 10.97 -6.08 -1.86
C PRO A 83 11.03 -4.60 -2.29
N PRO A 84 12.10 -4.16 -2.97
CA PRO A 84 12.33 -2.73 -3.29
C PRO A 84 11.26 -2.13 -4.21
N GLU A 85 10.50 -2.96 -4.92
CA GLU A 85 9.34 -2.56 -5.71
C GLU A 85 8.25 -1.95 -4.82
N ARG A 86 8.13 -2.42 -3.57
CA ARG A 86 7.26 -1.84 -2.56
C ARG A 86 8.01 -0.71 -1.85
N ARG A 87 7.86 0.52 -2.38
CA ARG A 87 8.46 1.74 -1.83
C ARG A 87 7.84 2.15 -0.50
N TYR A 88 7.90 1.31 0.53
CA TYR A 88 7.40 1.64 1.87
C TYR A 88 8.54 1.68 2.88
N VAL A 89 9.15 0.53 3.13
CA VAL A 89 10.30 0.32 4.03
C VAL A 89 11.19 -0.76 3.44
N GLU A 90 12.44 -0.88 3.91
CA GLU A 90 13.33 -1.98 3.54
C GLU A 90 13.11 -3.21 4.43
N TYR A 91 12.84 -2.97 5.72
CA TYR A 91 12.57 -4.02 6.69
C TYR A 91 11.30 -3.71 7.48
N PHE A 92 10.48 -4.75 7.64
CA PHE A 92 9.29 -4.74 8.46
C PHE A 92 9.50 -5.71 9.61
N VAL A 93 9.60 -5.19 10.82
CA VAL A 93 9.85 -5.99 12.02
C VAL A 93 8.58 -6.04 12.84
N ILE A 94 8.24 -7.25 13.28
CA ILE A 94 7.13 -7.52 14.19
C ILE A 94 7.71 -8.21 15.40
N CYS A 95 7.35 -7.75 16.60
CA CYS A 95 7.72 -8.42 17.82
C CYS A 95 6.59 -8.48 18.83
N SER A 96 6.56 -9.57 19.61
CA SER A 96 5.65 -9.76 20.72
C SER A 96 6.38 -9.56 22.05
N PRO A 97 5.94 -8.59 22.87
CA PRO A 97 6.54 -8.32 24.16
C PRO A 97 6.15 -9.41 25.17
N ARG A 98 6.96 -9.57 26.21
CA ARG A 98 6.70 -10.50 27.31
C ARG A 98 5.74 -9.92 28.34
N ASN A 99 5.65 -8.60 28.42
CA ASN A 99 4.81 -7.89 29.37
C ASN A 99 4.32 -6.56 28.78
N ASP A 100 3.23 -6.03 29.34
CA ASP A 100 2.63 -4.79 28.85
C ASP A 100 3.58 -3.58 29.00
N SER A 101 4.49 -3.61 29.98
CA SER A 101 5.51 -2.56 30.15
C SER A 101 6.47 -2.49 28.96
N GLN A 102 6.79 -3.63 28.33
CA GLN A 102 7.65 -3.70 27.15
C GLN A 102 7.01 -3.09 25.91
N LEU A 103 5.67 -3.00 25.83
CA LEU A 103 4.99 -2.28 24.75
C LEU A 103 5.38 -0.80 24.71
N ILE A 104 5.78 -0.24 25.86
CA ILE A 104 6.21 1.15 25.99
C ILE A 104 7.75 1.23 26.00
N SER A 105 8.43 0.36 26.76
CA SER A 105 9.89 0.46 26.94
C SER A 105 10.66 0.10 25.67
N VAL A 106 10.24 -0.91 24.91
CA VAL A 106 10.97 -1.37 23.72
C VAL A 106 10.99 -0.31 22.62
N PRO A 107 9.85 0.29 22.20
CA PRO A 107 9.88 1.39 21.23
C PRO A 107 10.63 2.63 21.76
N ALA A 108 10.55 2.91 23.06
CA ALA A 108 11.30 4.01 23.66
C ALA A 108 12.81 3.78 23.60
N ALA A 109 13.27 2.55 23.84
CA ALA A 109 14.68 2.15 23.73
C ALA A 109 15.17 2.24 22.27
N LEU A 110 14.35 1.80 21.30
CA LEU A 110 14.65 1.96 19.89
C LEU A 110 14.75 3.44 19.47
N SER A 111 13.85 4.28 19.98
CA SER A 111 13.88 5.73 19.75
C SER A 111 15.14 6.39 20.34
N ALA A 112 15.56 5.94 21.54
CA ALA A 112 16.81 6.39 22.16
C ALA A 112 18.03 5.96 21.34
N MET A 113 18.11 4.69 20.93
CA MET A 113 19.20 4.19 20.08
C MET A 113 19.28 4.97 18.76
N TYR A 114 18.14 5.26 18.13
CA TYR A 114 18.10 6.06 16.91
C TYR A 114 18.61 7.48 17.14
N LYS A 115 18.23 8.11 18.27
CA LYS A 115 18.70 9.43 18.66
C LYS A 115 20.21 9.46 18.87
N ASP A 116 20.79 8.42 19.44
CA ASP A 116 22.24 8.36 19.66
C ASP A 116 23.03 8.28 18.35
N VAL A 117 22.44 7.69 17.30
CA VAL A 117 23.09 7.57 15.98
C VAL A 117 22.89 8.81 15.11
N PHE A 118 21.68 9.39 15.10
CA PHE A 118 21.31 10.46 14.16
C PHE A 118 21.02 11.82 14.81
N GLY A 119 21.08 11.92 16.14
CA GLY A 119 20.81 13.15 16.89
C GLY A 119 19.33 13.51 17.03
N GLU A 120 18.42 12.76 16.38
CA GLU A 120 16.98 13.02 16.35
C GLU A 120 16.18 11.95 17.07
N ARG A 121 15.15 12.34 17.84
CA ARG A 121 14.24 11.38 18.46
C ARG A 121 13.09 11.05 17.51
N LYS A 122 12.80 9.77 17.31
CA LYS A 122 11.59 9.32 16.59
C LYS A 122 10.41 9.20 17.54
N TYR A 123 9.24 9.59 17.05
CA TYR A 123 8.01 9.46 17.82
C TYR A 123 7.53 8.01 17.79
N VAL A 124 6.96 7.57 18.91
CA VAL A 124 6.34 6.25 19.06
C VAL A 124 4.85 6.44 18.96
N GLU A 125 4.24 5.81 17.97
CA GLU A 125 2.79 5.79 17.76
C GLU A 125 2.15 4.69 18.60
N GLY A 126 0.88 4.86 18.96
CA GLY A 126 0.08 3.83 19.64
C GLY A 126 0.23 3.76 21.16
N LEU A 127 0.93 4.70 21.80
CA LEU A 127 1.10 4.72 23.27
C LEU A 127 -0.19 4.96 24.08
N GLY A 128 -1.26 5.43 23.44
CA GLY A 128 -2.54 5.71 24.09
C GLY A 128 -2.55 6.98 24.95
N ASP A 129 -3.57 7.12 25.79
CA ASP A 129 -3.80 8.25 26.69
C ASP A 129 -3.10 8.10 28.06
N GLY A 130 -2.46 6.95 28.30
CA GLY A 130 -1.80 6.61 29.56
C GLY A 130 -2.71 6.02 30.64
N THR A 131 -4.01 5.87 30.37
CA THR A 131 -4.97 5.26 31.33
C THR A 131 -4.87 3.73 31.32
N LYS A 132 -4.54 3.15 30.16
CA LYS A 132 -4.40 1.71 29.96
C LYS A 132 -3.09 1.41 29.23
N PRO A 133 -2.51 0.21 29.44
CA PRO A 133 -1.38 -0.22 28.63
C PRO A 133 -1.78 -0.25 27.15
N PRO A 134 -0.91 0.22 26.24
CA PRO A 134 -1.17 0.13 24.81
C PRO A 134 -1.06 -1.33 24.37
N GLU A 135 -1.99 -1.81 23.54
CA GLU A 135 -1.93 -3.20 23.04
C GLU A 135 -1.02 -3.33 21.81
N TRP A 136 -0.74 -2.19 21.16
CA TRP A 136 0.05 -2.11 19.94
C TRP A 136 0.75 -0.75 19.85
N THR A 137 2.06 -0.78 19.69
CA THR A 137 2.89 0.40 19.43
C THR A 137 3.71 0.23 18.15
N VAL A 138 4.00 1.35 17.49
CA VAL A 138 4.77 1.38 16.24
C VAL A 138 5.83 2.46 16.30
N ILE A 139 7.03 2.14 15.84
CA ILE A 139 8.10 3.11 15.66
C ILE A 139 8.68 3.02 14.25
N ASP A 140 8.85 4.18 13.62
CA ASP A 140 9.41 4.32 12.30
C ASP A 140 10.83 4.89 12.35
N LEU A 141 11.81 4.06 11.98
CA LEU A 141 13.25 4.32 12.07
C LEU A 141 13.89 4.71 10.73
N GLY A 142 13.12 5.07 9.70
CA GLY A 142 13.72 5.33 8.39
C GLY A 142 13.48 4.17 7.43
N ASN A 143 14.49 3.35 7.28
CA ASN A 143 14.39 2.17 6.43
C ASN A 143 13.73 0.96 7.12
N ILE A 144 13.52 1.03 8.44
CA ILE A 144 12.97 -0.05 9.27
C ILE A 144 11.74 0.47 10.02
N VAL A 145 10.65 -0.28 9.99
CA VAL A 145 9.51 -0.06 10.89
C VAL A 145 9.39 -1.25 11.84
N VAL A 146 9.21 -0.97 13.12
CA VAL A 146 9.05 -1.98 14.17
C VAL A 146 7.67 -1.86 14.78
N HIS A 147 6.91 -2.96 14.71
CA HIS A 147 5.61 -3.13 15.36
C HIS A 147 5.82 -3.98 16.61
N THR A 148 5.39 -3.45 17.76
CA THR A 148 5.39 -4.18 19.03
C THR A 148 3.94 -4.37 19.43
N MET A 149 3.46 -5.61 19.51
CA MET A 149 2.06 -5.89 19.80
C MET A 149 1.88 -7.18 20.59
N ASN A 150 0.84 -7.21 21.41
CA ASN A 150 0.48 -8.39 22.19
C ASN A 150 0.11 -9.57 21.28
N GLU A 151 0.32 -10.80 21.77
CA GLU A 151 0.08 -12.04 21.00
C GLU A 151 -1.35 -12.08 20.44
N ASN A 152 -2.35 -11.76 21.25
CA ASN A 152 -3.75 -11.69 20.82
C ASN A 152 -3.97 -10.73 19.64
N VAL A 153 -3.31 -9.56 19.65
CA VAL A 153 -3.41 -8.56 18.59
C VAL A 153 -2.66 -9.04 17.34
N ARG A 154 -1.50 -9.68 17.53
CA ARG A 154 -0.72 -10.25 16.43
C ARG A 154 -1.50 -11.32 15.67
N GLU A 155 -2.17 -12.21 16.39
CA GLU A 155 -3.04 -13.24 15.79
C GLU A 155 -4.24 -12.62 15.08
N LEU A 156 -4.89 -11.62 15.70
CA LEU A 156 -6.06 -10.95 15.13
C LEU A 156 -5.74 -10.24 13.81
N TYR A 157 -4.65 -9.45 13.76
CA TYR A 157 -4.31 -8.65 12.59
C TYR A 157 -3.44 -9.40 11.57
N ASN A 158 -2.77 -10.48 11.99
CA ASN A 158 -2.00 -11.38 11.15
C ASN A 158 -1.11 -10.68 10.10
N LEU A 159 -0.40 -9.64 10.54
CA LEU A 159 0.39 -8.78 9.64
C LEU A 159 1.47 -9.56 8.90
N GLU A 160 1.99 -10.64 9.48
CA GLU A 160 2.97 -11.51 8.83
C GLU A 160 2.46 -12.06 7.50
N ASN A 161 1.26 -12.64 7.52
CA ASN A 161 0.67 -13.20 6.30
C ASN A 161 0.37 -12.11 5.26
N LEU A 162 -0.14 -10.96 5.71
CA LEU A 162 -0.41 -9.82 4.84
C LEU A 162 0.86 -9.34 4.12
N TRP A 163 1.97 -9.23 4.83
CA TRP A 163 3.22 -8.70 4.27
C TRP A 163 4.03 -9.75 3.50
N LEU A 164 3.93 -11.03 3.86
CA LEU A 164 4.61 -12.13 3.17
C LEU A 164 3.88 -12.58 1.90
N PHE A 165 2.58 -12.85 1.98
CA PHE A 165 1.81 -13.42 0.88
C PHE A 165 0.97 -12.37 0.13
N GLY A 166 0.66 -11.25 0.78
CA GLY A 166 -0.24 -10.23 0.21
C GLY A 166 -1.72 -10.55 0.43
N PRO A 167 -2.62 -9.60 0.12
CA PRO A 167 -4.05 -9.69 0.44
C PRO A 167 -4.79 -10.83 -0.27
N LYS A 168 -4.18 -11.46 -1.29
CA LYS A 168 -4.79 -12.56 -2.05
C LYS A 168 -4.78 -13.90 -1.33
N PHE A 169 -3.97 -14.04 -0.28
CA PHE A 169 -3.76 -15.29 0.44
C PHE A 169 -4.24 -15.23 1.90
N ASP A 170 -4.78 -14.09 2.32
CA ASP A 170 -5.41 -13.98 3.62
C ASP A 170 -6.89 -14.39 3.49
N GLN A 171 -7.24 -15.48 4.18
CA GLN A 171 -8.57 -16.07 4.12
C GLN A 171 -9.64 -15.12 4.66
N GLN A 172 -9.32 -14.28 5.65
CA GLN A 172 -10.25 -13.26 6.15
C GLN A 172 -10.48 -12.16 5.11
N ASN A 173 -9.42 -11.76 4.40
CA ASN A 173 -9.54 -10.83 3.27
C ASN A 173 -10.32 -11.43 2.09
N MET A 174 -10.17 -12.74 1.83
CA MET A 174 -10.95 -13.44 0.81
C MET A 174 -12.44 -13.50 1.21
N ASP A 175 -12.75 -13.87 2.45
CA ASP A 175 -14.13 -13.95 2.96
C ASP A 175 -14.82 -12.57 2.94
N PHE A 176 -14.14 -11.51 3.38
CA PHE A 176 -14.64 -10.15 3.27
C PHE A 176 -14.89 -9.74 1.81
N THR A 177 -13.96 -10.07 0.91
CA THR A 177 -14.09 -9.73 -0.52
C THR A 177 -15.28 -10.46 -1.16
N GLU A 178 -15.50 -11.72 -0.83
CA GLU A 178 -16.65 -12.49 -1.32
C GLU A 178 -17.97 -11.94 -0.77
N GLN A 179 -18.02 -11.58 0.51
CA GLN A 179 -19.21 -10.97 1.11
C GLN A 179 -19.57 -9.64 0.45
N ILE A 180 -18.58 -8.80 0.12
CA ILE A 180 -18.81 -7.55 -0.62
C ILE A 180 -19.31 -7.83 -2.03
N LYS A 181 -18.76 -8.82 -2.73
CA LYS A 181 -19.24 -9.21 -4.07
C LYS A 181 -20.69 -9.70 -4.03
N GLU A 182 -21.04 -10.51 -3.03
CA GLU A 182 -22.38 -11.04 -2.85
C GLU A 182 -23.37 -9.91 -2.54
N ASN A 183 -23.03 -8.99 -1.65
CA ASN A 183 -23.86 -7.81 -1.34
C ASN A 183 -24.10 -6.94 -2.59
N VAL A 184 -23.05 -6.63 -3.35
CA VAL A 184 -23.15 -5.84 -4.59
C VAL A 184 -23.96 -6.57 -5.65
N PHE A 185 -23.80 -7.89 -5.78
CA PHE A 185 -24.57 -8.69 -6.72
C PHE A 185 -26.07 -8.68 -6.39
N ASN A 186 -26.41 -8.79 -5.10
CA ASN A 186 -27.80 -8.75 -4.63
C ASN A 186 -28.42 -7.38 -4.88
N GLU A 187 -27.73 -6.28 -4.57
CA GLU A 187 -28.21 -4.91 -4.86
C GLU A 187 -28.51 -4.70 -6.36
N ILE A 188 -27.61 -5.16 -7.25
CA ILE A 188 -27.80 -5.05 -8.70
C ILE A 188 -29.03 -5.85 -9.17
N ASN A 189 -29.26 -7.03 -8.59
CA ASN A 189 -30.42 -7.84 -8.94
C ASN A 189 -31.73 -7.23 -8.44
N GLU A 190 -31.74 -6.64 -7.24
CA GLU A 190 -32.90 -5.91 -6.72
C GLU A 190 -33.23 -4.68 -7.58
N GLU A 191 -32.23 -3.93 -8.05
CA GLU A 191 -32.45 -2.82 -8.97
C GLU A 191 -32.99 -3.27 -10.33
N LYS A 192 -32.49 -4.39 -10.86
CA LYS A 192 -33.00 -4.98 -12.10
C LYS A 192 -34.45 -5.44 -11.95
N GLN A 193 -34.78 -6.06 -10.82
CA GLN A 193 -36.14 -6.49 -10.53
C GLN A 193 -37.09 -5.30 -10.45
N LYS A 194 -36.72 -4.23 -9.72
CA LYS A 194 -37.51 -3.00 -9.66
C LYS A 194 -37.73 -2.38 -11.04
N ARG A 195 -36.69 -2.30 -11.87
CA ARG A 195 -36.81 -1.78 -13.24
C ARG A 195 -37.71 -2.65 -14.13
N GLN A 196 -37.69 -3.97 -13.92
CA GLN A 196 -38.55 -4.91 -14.65
C GLN A 196 -40.01 -4.75 -14.23
N ASP A 197 -40.27 -4.60 -12.93
CA ASP A 197 -41.60 -4.39 -12.36
C ASP A 197 -42.16 -3.02 -12.75
N ASP A 198 -41.31 -1.98 -12.74
CA ASP A 198 -41.65 -0.64 -13.24
C ASP A 198 -42.01 -0.66 -14.73
N TRP A 199 -41.29 -1.42 -15.56
CA TRP A 199 -41.60 -1.58 -16.99
C TRP A 199 -42.91 -2.35 -17.21
N ALA A 200 -43.19 -3.37 -16.40
CA ALA A 200 -44.42 -4.15 -16.47
C ALA A 200 -45.67 -3.33 -16.10
N PHE A 201 -45.52 -2.26 -15.30
CA PHE A 201 -46.60 -1.34 -14.96
C PHE A 201 -47.08 -0.47 -16.15
N PHE A 202 -46.25 -0.29 -17.18
CA PHE A 202 -46.59 0.51 -18.37
C PHE A 202 -47.19 -0.30 -19.53
N GLN A 203 -47.42 -1.61 -19.36
CA GLN A 203 -48.11 -2.47 -20.33
C GLN A 203 -49.53 -2.80 -19.89
#